data_AF-A0A954GHZ4-F1
#
_entry.id   AF-A0A954GHZ4-F1
#
_cell.length_a   1.000
_cell.length_b   1.000
_cell.length_c   1.000
_cell.angle_alpha   90.00
_cell.angle_beta   90.00
_cell.angle_gamma   90.00
#
_symmetry.space_group_name_H-M   'P 1'
#
loop_
_entity.id
_entity.type
_entity.pdbx_description
1 polymer ?
#
loop_
_entity_poly.entity_id
_entity_poly.type
_entity_poly.pdbx_seq_one_letter_code
_entity_poly.pdbx_strand_id
1 'polypeptide(L)'
;MRARLLIIAVCTVALLSASASFGSEGQPLKIDWQNNDLTIRGENLPDGEIKVNYLEAYCRAGSTDADWGKHTKMKHRTVRLDDGQDETFIKLQCEVEDGLIVLHEIRSTHDEVDFRLLATNPTDQRSEAHWAQPCIRLDKFTGCNQETYLSKSFVFLDGELSRMPTQDWATKARYTPGQVWAPQGVDRNDVNPRPLSNLVPSNGLIGCFSADDSMLFATAFEPYQELFQGVIVCLHADFRLGGVEPGETKSIRGKIYLLPNDVPALLNRYERDFPEHQ
;
A
#
# COMPACT_ATOMS: atom_id res chain seq x y z
N MET A 1 -20.69 16.99 81.12
CA MET A 1 -19.65 16.94 80.07
C MET A 1 -20.04 15.84 79.08
N ARG A 2 -20.48 16.21 77.88
CA ARG A 2 -21.00 15.29 76.86
C ARG A 2 -19.91 15.01 75.83
N ALA A 3 -19.53 13.75 75.67
CA ALA A 3 -18.61 13.28 74.66
C ALA A 3 -19.22 13.45 73.25
N ARG A 4 -18.48 14.08 72.33
CA ARG A 4 -18.84 14.15 70.91
C ARG A 4 -17.98 13.15 70.15
N LEU A 5 -18.65 12.16 69.58
CA LEU A 5 -18.12 11.15 68.67
C LEU A 5 -17.83 11.84 67.32
N LEU A 6 -16.59 11.84 66.87
CA LEU A 6 -16.21 12.31 65.54
C LEU A 6 -16.23 11.11 64.58
N ILE A 7 -17.19 11.06 63.67
CA ILE A 7 -17.27 10.05 62.61
C ILE A 7 -16.32 10.50 61.50
N ILE A 8 -15.23 9.75 61.30
CA ILE A 8 -14.31 9.93 60.17
C ILE A 8 -14.94 9.23 58.97
N ALA A 9 -15.41 10.01 57.98
CA ALA A 9 -15.85 9.49 56.69
C ALA A 9 -14.62 9.14 55.85
N VAL A 10 -14.45 7.86 55.55
CA VAL A 10 -13.44 7.36 54.61
C VAL A 10 -14.00 7.55 53.19
N CYS A 11 -13.49 8.54 52.47
CA CYS A 11 -13.76 8.70 51.03
C CYS A 11 -12.83 7.78 50.24
N THR A 12 -13.32 6.60 49.87
CA THR A 12 -12.69 5.73 48.88
C THR A 12 -12.87 6.34 47.49
N VAL A 13 -11.84 7.02 46.98
CA VAL A 13 -11.77 7.41 45.57
C VAL A 13 -11.39 6.16 44.78
N ALA A 14 -12.38 5.51 44.18
CA ALA A 14 -12.15 4.49 43.18
C ALA A 14 -11.63 5.16 41.91
N LEU A 15 -10.31 5.06 41.67
CA LEU A 15 -9.71 5.32 40.37
C LEU A 15 -10.21 4.23 39.40
N LEU A 16 -11.33 4.52 38.74
CA LEU A 16 -11.76 3.80 37.55
C LEU A 16 -10.80 4.21 36.42
N SER A 17 -9.75 3.42 36.25
CA SER A 17 -8.97 3.39 35.02
C SER A 17 -9.90 2.91 33.90
N ALA A 18 -10.59 3.85 33.26
CA ALA A 18 -11.27 3.59 32.00
C ALA A 18 -10.17 3.34 30.96
N SER A 19 -9.80 2.08 30.77
CA SER A 19 -9.16 1.64 29.54
C SER A 19 -10.11 2.03 28.42
N ALA A 20 -9.78 3.09 27.69
CA ALA A 20 -10.46 3.44 26.46
C ALA A 20 -10.16 2.33 25.46
N SER A 21 -11.02 1.31 25.42
CA SER A 21 -11.13 0.42 24.28
C SER A 21 -11.61 1.26 23.10
N PHE A 22 -10.69 1.63 22.22
CA PHE A 22 -11.04 2.24 20.96
C PHE A 22 -11.82 1.22 20.11
N GLY A 23 -13.06 1.58 19.78
CA GLY A 23 -13.77 1.18 18.57
C GLY A 23 -14.21 -0.28 18.48
N SER A 24 -15.53 -0.48 18.48
CA SER A 24 -16.22 -1.67 17.99
C SER A 24 -15.53 -2.27 16.75
N GLU A 25 -14.93 -3.46 16.87
CA GLU A 25 -14.39 -4.22 15.73
C GLU A 25 -15.52 -4.54 14.75
N GLY A 26 -15.50 -3.88 13.59
CA GLY A 26 -16.32 -4.29 12.45
C GLY A 26 -15.96 -5.71 12.00
N GLN A 27 -16.81 -6.32 11.17
CA GLN A 27 -16.43 -7.58 10.52
C GLN A 27 -15.13 -7.38 9.72
N PRO A 28 -14.16 -8.30 9.80
CA PRO A 28 -12.97 -8.24 8.97
C PRO A 28 -13.29 -8.10 7.48
N LEU A 29 -12.47 -7.36 6.76
CA LEU A 29 -12.49 -7.37 5.31
C LEU A 29 -12.20 -8.80 4.84
N LYS A 30 -12.96 -9.26 3.86
CA LYS A 30 -12.74 -10.56 3.23
C LYS A 30 -11.77 -10.40 2.08
N ILE A 31 -10.74 -11.21 2.03
CA ILE A 31 -9.76 -11.25 0.95
C ILE A 31 -9.82 -12.59 0.20
N ASP A 32 -9.71 -12.52 -1.12
CA ASP A 32 -9.55 -13.70 -1.95
C ASP A 32 -8.60 -13.40 -3.11
N TRP A 33 -7.93 -14.43 -3.63
CA TRP A 33 -7.01 -14.30 -4.74
C TRP A 33 -7.28 -15.36 -5.81
N GLN A 34 -7.41 -14.90 -7.05
CA GLN A 34 -7.59 -15.77 -8.21
C GLN A 34 -6.96 -15.13 -9.46
N ASN A 35 -6.15 -15.88 -10.20
CA ASN A 35 -5.57 -15.46 -11.49
C ASN A 35 -4.87 -14.08 -11.44
N ASN A 36 -4.05 -13.85 -10.42
CA ASN A 36 -3.36 -12.58 -10.11
C ASN A 36 -4.25 -11.44 -9.59
N ASP A 37 -5.57 -11.61 -9.53
CA ASP A 37 -6.44 -10.61 -8.92
C ASP A 37 -6.65 -10.92 -7.43
N LEU A 38 -6.15 -10.02 -6.56
CA LEU A 38 -6.53 -9.95 -5.15
C LEU A 38 -7.81 -9.10 -5.05
N THR A 39 -8.87 -9.68 -4.49
CA THR A 39 -10.13 -8.98 -4.22
C THR A 39 -10.29 -8.76 -2.73
N ILE A 40 -10.55 -7.52 -2.33
CA ILE A 40 -10.83 -7.11 -0.96
C ILE A 40 -12.31 -6.73 -0.90
N ARG A 41 -13.07 -7.31 0.04
CA ARG A 41 -14.52 -7.07 0.20
C ARG A 41 -14.85 -6.65 1.62
N GLY A 42 -15.85 -5.80 1.76
CA GLY A 42 -16.31 -5.35 3.08
C GLY A 42 -17.65 -4.65 2.97
N GLU A 43 -18.50 -4.79 3.98
CA GLU A 43 -19.83 -4.16 4.01
C GLU A 43 -19.75 -2.63 4.03
N ASN A 44 -18.65 -2.09 4.55
CA ASN A 44 -18.41 -0.66 4.64
C ASN A 44 -17.75 -0.07 3.38
N LEU A 45 -17.45 -0.87 2.36
CA LEU A 45 -16.89 -0.34 1.10
C LEU A 45 -18.02 0.23 0.23
N PRO A 46 -17.86 1.45 -0.34
CA PRO A 46 -18.90 2.11 -1.15
C PRO A 46 -19.53 1.24 -2.25
N ASP A 47 -18.75 0.34 -2.85
CA ASP A 47 -19.18 -0.59 -3.91
C ASP A 47 -18.93 -2.07 -3.55
N GLY A 48 -18.69 -2.36 -2.27
CA GLY A 48 -18.54 -3.71 -1.71
C GLY A 48 -17.23 -4.44 -2.02
N GLU A 49 -16.44 -4.00 -3.02
CA GLU A 49 -15.14 -4.59 -3.34
C GLU A 49 -14.10 -3.61 -3.90
N ILE A 50 -12.83 -3.92 -3.69
CA ILE A 50 -11.66 -3.34 -4.34
C ILE A 50 -10.87 -4.48 -4.99
N LYS A 51 -10.41 -4.27 -6.22
CA LYS A 51 -9.58 -5.24 -6.95
C LYS A 51 -8.16 -4.74 -7.10
N VAL A 52 -7.21 -5.64 -6.92
CA VAL A 52 -5.79 -5.39 -7.13
C VAL A 52 -5.30 -6.43 -8.12
N ASN A 53 -4.80 -5.99 -9.28
CA ASN A 53 -3.96 -6.85 -10.11
C ASN A 53 -2.62 -6.99 -9.36
N TYR A 54 -2.57 -7.99 -8.48
CA TYR A 54 -1.55 -8.15 -7.46
C TYR A 54 -0.32 -8.78 -8.08
N LEU A 55 0.80 -8.03 -8.01
CA LEU A 55 2.04 -8.29 -8.73
C LEU A 55 1.85 -8.22 -10.25
N GLU A 56 1.32 -7.11 -10.76
CA GLU A 56 1.18 -6.90 -12.21
C GLU A 56 2.50 -7.12 -12.95
N ALA A 57 3.63 -6.69 -12.35
CA ALA A 57 4.94 -7.05 -12.85
C ALA A 57 6.01 -6.99 -11.78
N TYR A 58 7.06 -7.80 -12.02
CA TYR A 58 8.41 -7.56 -11.54
C TYR A 58 9.20 -6.85 -12.63
N CYS A 59 10.09 -5.94 -12.25
CA CYS A 59 10.75 -5.02 -13.16
C CYS A 59 12.26 -5.01 -12.96
N ARG A 60 13.01 -4.91 -14.07
CA ARG A 60 14.46 -4.69 -14.08
C ARG A 60 14.81 -3.24 -13.75
N ALA A 61 16.07 -3.02 -13.38
CA ALA A 61 16.62 -1.69 -13.15
C ALA A 61 16.70 -0.87 -14.47
N GLY A 62 16.84 0.45 -14.36
CA GLY A 62 17.03 1.35 -15.51
C GLY A 62 15.77 1.55 -16.34
N SER A 63 14.61 1.54 -15.69
CA SER A 63 13.31 1.44 -16.37
C SER A 63 12.81 2.71 -17.05
N THR A 64 13.30 3.92 -16.71
CA THR A 64 12.66 5.19 -17.10
C THR A 64 12.56 5.41 -18.62
N ASP A 65 13.59 5.01 -19.36
CA ASP A 65 13.62 5.12 -20.84
C ASP A 65 13.48 3.78 -21.55
N ALA A 66 13.41 2.68 -20.79
CA ALA A 66 13.37 1.33 -21.30
C ALA A 66 11.97 0.92 -21.81
N ASP A 67 11.95 -0.06 -22.70
CA ASP A 67 10.70 -0.61 -23.19
C ASP A 67 10.01 -1.49 -22.14
N TRP A 68 8.75 -1.17 -21.85
CA TRP A 68 7.97 -1.87 -20.83
C TRP A 68 7.85 -3.37 -21.08
N GLY A 69 7.56 -3.76 -22.32
CA GLY A 69 7.27 -5.15 -22.69
C GLY A 69 8.51 -5.95 -23.07
N LYS A 70 9.56 -5.29 -23.56
CA LYS A 70 10.77 -5.96 -24.08
C LYS A 70 11.92 -6.01 -23.08
N HIS A 71 12.03 -5.07 -22.15
CA HIS A 71 13.14 -4.98 -21.21
C HIS A 71 12.67 -4.94 -19.76
N THR A 72 11.83 -3.96 -19.41
CA THR A 72 11.47 -3.67 -18.02
C THR A 72 10.83 -4.87 -17.33
N LYS A 73 9.74 -5.40 -17.89
CA LYS A 73 9.00 -6.48 -17.24
C LYS A 73 9.71 -7.83 -17.29
N MET A 74 9.66 -8.51 -16.16
CA MET A 74 10.07 -9.90 -15.98
C MET A 74 8.84 -10.78 -15.89
N LYS A 75 8.89 -11.95 -16.55
CA LYS A 75 7.82 -12.94 -16.36
C LYS A 75 7.89 -13.48 -14.94
N HIS A 76 6.74 -13.86 -14.42
CA HIS A 76 6.61 -14.49 -13.13
C HIS A 76 5.38 -15.39 -13.12
N ARG A 77 5.30 -16.29 -12.15
CA ARG A 77 4.16 -17.16 -11.91
C ARG A 77 3.84 -17.18 -10.42
N THR A 78 2.59 -16.86 -10.09
CA THR A 78 2.09 -16.88 -8.71
C THR A 78 1.19 -18.09 -8.51
N VAL A 79 1.35 -18.76 -7.38
CA VAL A 79 0.50 -19.86 -6.92
C VAL A 79 0.03 -19.59 -5.49
N ARG A 80 -1.18 -20.05 -5.18
CA ARG A 80 -1.71 -20.06 -3.81
C ARG A 80 -1.20 -21.29 -3.05
N LEU A 81 -0.81 -21.09 -1.80
CA LEU A 81 -0.26 -22.12 -0.91
C LEU A 81 -1.20 -22.49 0.25
N ASP A 82 -2.15 -21.62 0.62
CA ASP A 82 -3.19 -21.92 1.60
C ASP A 82 -4.39 -22.66 0.96
N ASP A 83 -5.32 -23.13 1.80
CA ASP A 83 -6.49 -23.92 1.38
C ASP A 83 -7.71 -23.07 0.99
N GLY A 84 -7.62 -21.74 1.15
CA GLY A 84 -8.68 -20.79 0.84
C GLY A 84 -9.89 -20.81 1.76
N GLN A 85 -9.81 -21.44 2.92
CA GLN A 85 -10.92 -21.46 3.88
C GLN A 85 -10.97 -20.21 4.78
N ASP A 86 -9.81 -19.63 5.08
CA ASP A 86 -9.72 -18.39 5.85
C ASP A 86 -9.88 -17.18 4.93
N GLU A 87 -11.05 -16.54 4.98
CA GLU A 87 -11.36 -15.34 4.19
C GLU A 87 -10.59 -14.09 4.66
N THR A 88 -9.72 -14.19 5.67
CA THR A 88 -8.88 -13.09 6.18
C THR A 88 -7.39 -13.32 5.99
N PHE A 89 -7.00 -14.44 5.37
CA PHE A 89 -5.61 -14.81 5.17
C PHE A 89 -5.37 -15.44 3.80
N ILE A 90 -4.28 -15.03 3.15
CA ILE A 90 -3.81 -15.65 1.91
C ILE A 90 -2.31 -15.86 2.02
N LYS A 91 -1.85 -17.02 1.57
CA LYS A 91 -0.43 -17.33 1.39
C LYS A 91 -0.14 -17.61 -0.07
N LEU A 92 0.72 -16.81 -0.69
CA LEU A 92 1.12 -16.96 -2.08
C LEU A 92 2.63 -17.23 -2.19
N GLN A 93 3.01 -17.92 -3.26
CA GLN A 93 4.40 -17.97 -3.72
C GLN A 93 4.45 -17.49 -5.16
N CYS A 94 5.31 -16.52 -5.42
CA CYS A 94 5.64 -16.04 -6.74
C CYS A 94 7.04 -16.50 -7.13
N GLU A 95 7.20 -17.02 -8.34
CA GLU A 95 8.49 -17.36 -8.94
C GLU A 95 8.74 -16.44 -10.13
N VAL A 96 9.85 -15.69 -10.11
CA VAL A 96 10.28 -14.80 -11.20
C VAL A 96 11.15 -15.59 -12.18
N GLU A 97 11.16 -15.20 -13.45
CA GLU A 97 11.83 -15.94 -14.54
C GLU A 97 13.34 -16.17 -14.36
N ASP A 98 14.00 -15.40 -13.48
CA ASP A 98 15.41 -15.57 -13.13
C ASP A 98 15.65 -16.47 -11.91
N GLY A 99 14.59 -17.05 -11.35
CA GLY A 99 14.63 -17.99 -10.23
C GLY A 99 14.41 -17.36 -8.86
N LEU A 100 14.17 -16.05 -8.76
CA LEU A 100 13.77 -15.43 -7.49
C LEU A 100 12.42 -16.00 -7.00
N ILE A 101 12.37 -16.37 -5.73
CA ILE A 101 11.15 -16.86 -5.07
C ILE A 101 10.68 -15.82 -4.06
N VAL A 102 9.44 -15.36 -4.19
CA VAL A 102 8.82 -14.42 -3.26
C VAL A 102 7.63 -15.07 -2.57
N LEU A 103 7.72 -15.20 -1.25
CA LEU A 103 6.60 -15.64 -0.42
C LEU A 103 5.81 -14.42 0.03
N HIS A 104 4.49 -14.49 -0.02
CA HIS A 104 3.57 -13.44 0.41
C HIS A 104 2.62 -14.01 1.45
N GLU A 105 2.53 -13.35 2.59
CA GLU A 105 1.46 -13.54 3.56
C GLU A 105 0.64 -12.26 3.60
N ILE A 106 -0.65 -12.39 3.31
CA ILE A 106 -1.59 -11.28 3.22
C ILE A 106 -2.66 -11.51 4.29
N ARG A 107 -2.89 -10.52 5.14
CA ARG A 107 -3.88 -10.58 6.23
C ARG A 107 -4.77 -9.37 6.20
N SER A 108 -6.05 -9.53 6.51
CA SER A 108 -6.97 -8.40 6.65
C SER A 108 -7.49 -8.26 8.07
N THR A 109 -7.76 -7.01 8.45
CA THR A 109 -8.60 -6.65 9.60
C THR A 109 -9.90 -6.04 9.08
N HIS A 110 -10.66 -5.36 9.93
CA HIS A 110 -11.87 -4.64 9.54
C HIS A 110 -11.61 -3.38 8.67
N ASP A 111 -10.38 -2.85 8.67
CA ASP A 111 -10.05 -1.56 8.06
C ASP A 111 -8.66 -1.50 7.39
N GLU A 112 -7.92 -2.60 7.35
CA GLU A 112 -6.63 -2.67 6.66
C GLU A 112 -6.35 -4.05 6.05
N VAL A 113 -5.42 -4.07 5.10
CA VAL A 113 -4.78 -5.29 4.59
C VAL A 113 -3.27 -5.16 4.76
N ASP A 114 -2.68 -6.11 5.48
CA ASP A 114 -1.25 -6.24 5.77
C ASP A 114 -0.60 -7.22 4.79
N PHE A 115 0.55 -6.82 4.25
CA PHE A 115 1.36 -7.62 3.33
C PHE A 115 2.73 -7.87 3.96
N ARG A 116 3.11 -9.14 4.11
CA ARG A 116 4.44 -9.57 4.56
C ARG A 116 5.09 -10.44 3.50
N LEU A 117 6.22 -9.98 2.98
CA LEU A 117 6.88 -10.58 1.85
C LEU A 117 8.31 -10.99 2.20
N LEU A 118 8.73 -12.15 1.70
CA LEU A 118 10.10 -12.63 1.77
C LEU A 118 10.56 -13.01 0.36
N ALA A 119 11.45 -12.20 -0.22
CA ALA A 119 12.07 -12.45 -1.51
C ALA A 119 13.42 -13.15 -1.30
N THR A 120 13.52 -14.43 -1.67
CA THR A 120 14.73 -15.24 -1.54
C THR A 120 15.27 -15.60 -2.90
N ASN A 121 16.56 -15.38 -3.12
CA ASN A 121 17.25 -15.85 -4.31
C ASN A 121 18.00 -17.15 -4.01
N PRO A 122 17.46 -18.33 -4.38
CA PRO A 122 18.13 -19.61 -4.14
C PRO A 122 19.19 -19.96 -5.19
N THR A 123 19.38 -19.12 -6.21
CA THR A 123 20.27 -19.41 -7.35
C THR A 123 21.72 -18.99 -7.07
N ASP A 124 22.61 -19.29 -8.01
CA ASP A 124 24.02 -18.85 -7.97
C ASP A 124 24.27 -17.54 -8.75
N GLN A 125 23.23 -16.96 -9.36
CA GLN A 125 23.29 -15.69 -10.07
C GLN A 125 22.50 -14.63 -9.30
N ARG A 126 22.91 -13.38 -9.45
CA ARG A 126 22.13 -12.26 -8.92
C ARG A 126 20.80 -12.14 -9.66
N SER A 127 19.70 -12.03 -8.92
CA SER A 127 18.40 -11.71 -9.50
C SER A 127 18.35 -10.26 -9.97
N GLU A 128 17.80 -10.04 -11.17
CA GLU A 128 17.63 -8.72 -11.77
C GLU A 128 16.33 -8.03 -11.32
N ALA A 129 15.44 -8.74 -10.61
CA ALA A 129 14.20 -8.19 -10.11
C ALA A 129 14.49 -7.02 -9.15
N HIS A 130 14.20 -5.82 -9.61
CA HIS A 130 14.60 -4.57 -8.97
C HIS A 130 13.46 -3.92 -8.20
N TRP A 131 12.24 -4.05 -8.70
CA TRP A 131 11.02 -3.59 -8.04
C TRP A 131 9.82 -4.37 -8.57
N ALA A 132 8.68 -4.30 -7.88
CA ALA A 132 7.43 -4.91 -8.35
C ALA A 132 6.23 -4.02 -8.03
N GLN A 133 5.19 -4.15 -8.86
CA GLN A 133 4.05 -3.23 -8.84
C GLN A 133 2.72 -3.95 -8.53
N PRO A 134 2.03 -3.60 -7.43
CA PRO A 134 0.63 -3.90 -7.25
C PRO A 134 -0.24 -2.82 -7.91
N CYS A 135 -1.15 -3.21 -8.81
CA CYS A 135 -2.02 -2.27 -9.51
C CYS A 135 -3.43 -2.27 -8.92
N ILE A 136 -3.74 -1.28 -8.09
CA ILE A 136 -5.00 -1.21 -7.33
C ILE A 136 -6.06 -0.44 -8.12
N ARG A 137 -7.16 -1.10 -8.49
CA ARG A 137 -8.31 -0.53 -9.22
C ARG A 137 -9.24 0.18 -8.25
N LEU A 138 -9.54 1.44 -8.52
CA LEU A 138 -10.25 2.34 -7.61
C LEU A 138 -11.46 3.02 -8.26
N ASP A 139 -11.85 2.63 -9.47
CA ASP A 139 -13.00 3.18 -10.21
C ASP A 139 -14.28 3.10 -9.38
N LYS A 140 -14.60 1.90 -8.88
CA LYS A 140 -15.73 1.66 -7.99
C LYS A 140 -15.65 2.47 -6.70
N PHE A 141 -14.53 2.36 -5.97
CA PHE A 141 -14.34 3.06 -4.70
C PHE A 141 -14.54 4.59 -4.80
N THR A 142 -13.97 5.18 -5.86
CA THR A 142 -14.03 6.63 -6.11
C THR A 142 -15.30 7.06 -6.84
N GLY A 143 -16.10 6.14 -7.38
CA GLY A 143 -17.18 6.45 -8.32
C GLY A 143 -16.73 7.18 -9.58
N CYS A 144 -15.42 7.14 -9.91
CA CYS A 144 -14.82 7.91 -10.98
C CYS A 144 -14.42 7.04 -12.18
N ASN A 145 -14.12 7.71 -13.28
CA ASN A 145 -13.54 7.10 -14.48
C ASN A 145 -12.13 7.65 -14.74
N GLN A 146 -11.50 7.24 -15.84
CA GLN A 146 -10.13 7.64 -16.18
C GLN A 146 -9.93 9.16 -16.30
N GLU A 147 -10.99 9.92 -16.61
CA GLU A 147 -10.93 11.37 -16.76
C GLU A 147 -11.09 12.11 -15.42
N THR A 148 -11.87 11.55 -14.49
CA THR A 148 -12.28 12.25 -13.25
C THR A 148 -11.53 11.83 -12.00
N TYR A 149 -10.92 10.64 -11.99
CA TYR A 149 -10.39 10.06 -10.75
C TYR A 149 -9.19 10.80 -10.17
N LEU A 150 -8.42 11.53 -10.99
CA LEU A 150 -7.29 12.33 -10.53
C LEU A 150 -7.69 13.27 -9.39
N SER A 151 -8.85 13.92 -9.48
CA SER A 151 -9.33 14.87 -8.46
C SER A 151 -9.61 14.24 -7.09
N LYS A 152 -9.76 12.91 -7.04
CA LYS A 152 -9.94 12.12 -5.83
C LYS A 152 -8.62 11.58 -5.28
N SER A 153 -7.55 11.54 -6.07
CA SER A 153 -6.26 10.98 -5.69
C SER A 153 -5.35 11.99 -5.01
N PHE A 154 -4.43 11.50 -4.19
CA PHE A 154 -3.45 12.32 -3.48
C PHE A 154 -2.11 11.59 -3.26
N VAL A 155 -1.08 12.39 -3.05
CA VAL A 155 0.24 12.03 -2.48
C VAL A 155 0.58 13.05 -1.40
N PHE A 156 1.65 12.83 -0.64
CA PHE A 156 2.17 13.82 0.31
C PHE A 156 3.37 14.56 -0.29
N LEU A 157 3.32 15.88 -0.28
CA LEU A 157 4.37 16.79 -0.74
C LEU A 157 4.61 17.84 0.33
N ASP A 158 5.87 18.15 0.62
CA ASP A 158 6.27 19.08 1.67
C ASP A 158 5.60 18.82 3.04
N GLY A 159 5.32 17.54 3.35
CA GLY A 159 4.65 17.11 4.59
C GLY A 159 3.12 17.24 4.57
N GLU A 160 2.53 17.71 3.48
CA GLU A 160 1.09 17.96 3.36
C GLU A 160 0.43 17.10 2.29
N LEU A 161 -0.85 16.78 2.49
CA LEU A 161 -1.65 16.08 1.48
C LEU A 161 -1.86 17.00 0.27
N SER A 162 -1.39 16.53 -0.88
CA SER A 162 -1.55 17.20 -2.17
C SER A 162 -2.44 16.38 -3.09
N ARG A 163 -3.63 16.91 -3.41
CA ARG A 163 -4.54 16.30 -4.39
C ARG A 163 -3.97 16.41 -5.81
N MET A 164 -4.35 15.46 -6.67
CA MET A 164 -3.94 15.45 -8.06
C MET A 164 -4.94 16.22 -8.96
N PRO A 165 -4.47 16.81 -10.09
CA PRO A 165 -3.09 16.91 -10.49
C PRO A 165 -2.29 17.83 -9.54
N THR A 166 -1.07 17.42 -9.22
CA THR A 166 -0.14 18.26 -8.43
C THR A 166 0.38 19.42 -9.29
N GLN A 167 1.06 20.39 -8.66
CA GLN A 167 1.82 21.39 -9.41
C GLN A 167 2.86 20.75 -10.34
N ASP A 168 3.21 21.44 -11.42
CA ASP A 168 4.21 21.02 -12.42
C ASP A 168 3.99 19.61 -12.98
N TRP A 169 2.73 19.26 -13.25
CA TRP A 169 2.34 17.95 -13.79
C TRP A 169 3.14 17.58 -15.04
N ALA A 170 3.78 16.42 -15.02
CA ALA A 170 4.61 15.98 -16.13
C ALA A 170 3.72 15.39 -17.24
N THR A 171 4.07 15.70 -18.48
CA THR A 171 3.26 15.28 -19.65
C THR A 171 4.07 14.53 -20.71
N LYS A 172 5.38 14.35 -20.47
CA LYS A 172 6.31 13.76 -21.42
C LYS A 172 7.04 12.60 -20.77
N ALA A 173 7.00 11.45 -21.45
CA ALA A 173 7.80 10.26 -21.19
C ALA A 173 7.69 9.32 -22.40
N ARG A 174 8.28 8.14 -22.28
CA ARG A 174 8.15 7.07 -23.28
C ARG A 174 6.69 6.63 -23.47
N TYR A 175 5.94 6.48 -22.38
CA TYR A 175 4.52 6.12 -22.41
C TYR A 175 3.67 7.19 -21.71
N THR A 176 2.49 7.47 -22.26
CA THR A 176 1.49 8.36 -21.67
C THR A 176 0.11 7.71 -21.79
N PRO A 177 -0.87 7.98 -20.91
CA PRO A 177 -0.86 8.92 -19.76
C PRO A 177 -0.21 8.31 -18.50
N GLY A 178 -0.38 8.93 -17.32
CA GLY A 178 0.13 8.47 -16.02
C GLY A 178 1.06 9.52 -15.38
N GLN A 179 1.41 9.32 -14.11
CA GLN A 179 2.35 10.18 -13.39
C GLN A 179 3.10 9.40 -12.31
N VAL A 180 4.42 9.53 -12.31
CA VAL A 180 5.35 8.84 -11.39
C VAL A 180 5.96 9.86 -10.44
N TRP A 181 6.11 9.49 -9.17
CA TRP A 181 6.89 10.22 -8.18
C TRP A 181 8.00 9.31 -7.63
N ALA A 182 9.25 9.71 -7.88
CA ALA A 182 10.43 9.02 -7.38
C ALA A 182 10.77 9.49 -5.95
N PRO A 183 10.86 8.59 -4.95
CA PRO A 183 11.24 8.91 -3.58
C PRO A 183 12.68 9.42 -3.48
N GLN A 184 12.99 10.08 -2.36
CA GLN A 184 14.35 10.49 -2.05
C GLN A 184 15.26 9.24 -1.98
N GLY A 185 16.30 9.20 -2.82
CA GLY A 185 17.28 8.10 -2.83
C GLY A 185 17.01 7.00 -3.86
N VAL A 186 15.87 7.02 -4.55
CA VAL A 186 15.66 6.18 -5.74
C VAL A 186 16.23 6.89 -6.98
N ASP A 187 16.99 6.17 -7.80
CA ASP A 187 17.52 6.71 -9.05
C ASP A 187 16.35 7.06 -9.98
N ARG A 188 16.29 8.32 -10.41
CA ARG A 188 15.25 8.84 -11.30
C ARG A 188 15.33 8.27 -12.72
N ASN A 189 16.43 7.62 -13.07
CA ASN A 189 16.56 6.83 -14.31
C ASN A 189 16.06 5.37 -14.14
N ASP A 190 15.62 5.01 -12.94
CA ASP A 190 15.18 3.68 -12.56
C ASP A 190 13.74 3.69 -12.02
N VAL A 191 12.82 4.35 -12.72
CA VAL A 191 11.40 4.36 -12.36
C VAL A 191 10.56 4.00 -13.58
N ASN A 192 9.25 3.85 -13.41
CA ASN A 192 8.33 3.49 -14.47
C ASN A 192 8.46 4.48 -15.65
N PRO A 193 8.44 4.00 -16.91
CA PRO A 193 8.67 4.80 -18.12
C PRO A 193 7.52 5.77 -18.49
N ARG A 194 6.80 6.27 -17.50
CA ARG A 194 5.67 7.18 -17.55
C ARG A 194 6.12 8.58 -17.10
N PRO A 195 5.31 9.65 -17.29
CA PRO A 195 5.72 11.01 -16.95
C PRO A 195 6.22 11.12 -15.50
N LEU A 196 7.49 11.47 -15.35
CA LEU A 196 8.15 11.57 -14.06
C LEU A 196 8.02 12.99 -13.50
N SER A 197 7.39 13.10 -12.34
CA SER A 197 7.29 14.34 -11.56
C SER A 197 8.67 14.83 -11.13
N ASN A 198 8.90 16.14 -11.21
CA ASN A 198 10.07 16.77 -10.58
C ASN A 198 9.91 16.90 -9.06
N LEU A 199 8.70 16.74 -8.54
CA LEU A 199 8.43 16.77 -7.11
C LEU A 199 8.79 15.42 -6.49
N VAL A 200 9.45 15.48 -5.33
CA VAL A 200 9.79 14.31 -4.52
C VAL A 200 8.70 14.12 -3.47
N PRO A 201 8.10 12.93 -3.34
CA PRO A 201 7.09 12.69 -2.32
C PRO A 201 7.73 12.72 -0.94
N SER A 202 7.01 13.29 0.04
CA SER A 202 7.49 13.35 1.42
C SER A 202 7.56 11.98 2.09
N ASN A 203 6.75 11.03 1.60
CA ASN A 203 6.66 9.68 2.14
C ASN A 203 6.14 8.71 1.07
N GLY A 204 6.06 7.42 1.41
CA GLY A 204 5.58 6.35 0.53
C GLY A 204 4.07 6.13 0.48
N LEU A 205 3.24 7.11 0.91
CA LEU A 205 1.79 7.01 0.82
C LEU A 205 1.23 7.60 -0.48
N ILE A 206 0.35 6.83 -1.11
CA ILE A 206 -0.53 7.29 -2.19
C ILE A 206 -1.95 6.79 -1.91
N GLY A 207 -2.95 7.60 -2.24
CA GLY A 207 -4.33 7.26 -1.90
C GLY A 207 -5.38 8.02 -2.69
N CYS A 208 -6.65 7.77 -2.34
CA CYS A 208 -7.79 8.51 -2.87
C CYS A 208 -8.97 8.57 -1.89
N PHE A 209 -9.90 9.47 -2.16
CA PHE A 209 -11.16 9.59 -1.43
C PHE A 209 -12.28 8.80 -2.13
N SER A 210 -13.25 8.30 -1.35
CA SER A 210 -14.44 7.65 -1.88
C SER A 210 -15.31 8.60 -2.71
N ALA A 211 -16.30 8.05 -3.43
CA ALA A 211 -17.24 8.81 -4.24
C ALA A 211 -17.89 10.00 -3.50
N ASP A 212 -18.32 9.77 -2.27
CA ASP A 212 -18.98 10.74 -1.38
C ASP A 212 -18.01 11.48 -0.44
N ASP A 213 -16.69 11.27 -0.58
CA ASP A 213 -15.63 11.81 0.28
C ASP A 213 -15.77 11.39 1.77
N SER A 214 -16.54 10.37 2.10
CA SER A 214 -16.70 9.89 3.48
C SER A 214 -15.56 8.97 3.94
N MET A 215 -14.86 8.32 3.01
CA MET A 215 -13.76 7.40 3.27
C MET A 215 -12.50 7.75 2.49
N LEU A 216 -11.38 7.24 2.98
CA LEU A 216 -10.10 7.24 2.30
C LEU A 216 -9.63 5.80 2.05
N PHE A 217 -8.98 5.63 0.91
CA PHE A 217 -8.11 4.50 0.59
C PHE A 217 -6.67 5.02 0.54
N ALA A 218 -5.72 4.31 1.14
CA ALA A 218 -4.30 4.59 0.95
C ALA A 218 -3.48 3.30 0.94
N THR A 219 -2.32 3.33 0.28
CA THR A 219 -1.39 2.20 0.22
C THR A 219 0.05 2.67 0.39
N ALA A 220 0.89 1.81 0.98
CA ALA A 220 2.32 2.02 1.13
C ALA A 220 3.08 0.69 1.23
N PHE A 221 4.36 0.71 0.85
CA PHE A 221 5.30 -0.39 1.01
C PHE A 221 6.65 0.11 1.55
N GLU A 222 7.43 -0.80 2.13
CA GLU A 222 8.82 -0.60 2.55
C GLU A 222 9.65 -1.86 2.26
N PRO A 223 10.78 -1.77 1.54
CA PRO A 223 11.21 -0.62 0.74
C PRO A 223 10.24 -0.27 -0.39
N TYR A 224 10.07 1.01 -0.73
CA TYR A 224 9.30 1.46 -1.89
C TYR A 224 10.18 2.03 -3.00
N GLN A 225 9.76 1.79 -4.25
CA GLN A 225 10.42 2.23 -5.47
C GLN A 225 9.85 3.55 -5.95
N GLU A 226 8.53 3.65 -6.01
CA GLU A 226 7.83 4.81 -6.56
C GLU A 226 6.38 4.84 -6.12
N LEU A 227 5.78 6.03 -6.23
CA LEU A 227 4.34 6.20 -6.23
C LEU A 227 3.91 6.46 -7.67
N PHE A 228 2.88 5.76 -8.12
CA PHE A 228 2.43 5.85 -9.50
C PHE A 228 0.91 5.96 -9.62
N GLN A 229 0.48 7.01 -10.32
CA GLN A 229 -0.87 7.16 -10.82
C GLN A 229 -0.96 6.51 -12.20
N GLY A 230 -1.70 5.40 -12.28
CA GLY A 230 -1.74 4.53 -13.45
C GLY A 230 -2.75 4.95 -14.53
N VAL A 231 -3.08 4.02 -15.44
CA VAL A 231 -3.81 4.36 -16.69
C VAL A 231 -5.18 3.71 -16.84
N ILE A 232 -5.64 3.06 -15.79
CA ILE A 232 -6.89 2.31 -15.74
C ILE A 232 -7.50 2.46 -14.34
N VAL A 233 -7.66 3.74 -13.95
CA VAL A 233 -8.17 4.19 -12.65
C VAL A 233 -7.49 3.46 -11.50
N CYS A 234 -6.16 3.55 -11.47
CA CYS A 234 -5.36 2.86 -10.48
C CYS A 234 -4.29 3.73 -9.83
N LEU A 235 -3.92 3.33 -8.63
CA LEU A 235 -2.80 3.85 -7.86
C LEU A 235 -1.88 2.69 -7.47
N HIS A 236 -0.61 3.02 -7.33
CA HIS A 236 0.47 2.08 -7.12
C HIS A 236 1.43 2.67 -6.08
N ALA A 237 1.74 1.88 -5.07
CA ALA A 237 2.95 2.04 -4.27
C ALA A 237 3.82 0.82 -4.57
N ASP A 238 4.81 1.01 -5.44
CA ASP A 238 5.63 -0.08 -5.92
C ASP A 238 6.71 -0.39 -4.90
N PHE A 239 6.95 -1.66 -4.61
CA PHE A 239 7.97 -2.05 -3.64
C PHE A 239 9.31 -2.30 -4.31
N ARG A 240 10.39 -1.94 -3.61
CA ARG A 240 11.76 -2.06 -4.09
C ARG A 240 12.41 -3.35 -3.57
N LEU A 241 13.08 -4.05 -4.48
CA LEU A 241 13.97 -5.18 -4.19
C LEU A 241 15.43 -4.76 -4.33
N GLY A 242 15.76 -3.92 -5.31
CA GLY A 242 17.12 -3.49 -5.61
C GLY A 242 17.97 -4.54 -6.33
N GLY A 243 17.38 -5.66 -6.79
CA GLY A 243 18.09 -6.89 -7.14
C GLY A 243 18.46 -7.70 -5.89
N VAL A 244 18.62 -9.02 -6.03
CA VAL A 244 18.81 -9.92 -4.88
C VAL A 244 20.01 -10.82 -5.13
N GLU A 245 21.01 -10.78 -4.25
CA GLU A 245 22.26 -11.55 -4.39
C GLU A 245 22.04 -13.06 -4.17
N PRO A 246 22.94 -13.93 -4.65
CA PRO A 246 22.86 -15.38 -4.41
C PRO A 246 22.73 -15.72 -2.92
N GLY A 247 21.71 -16.48 -2.56
CA GLY A 247 21.41 -16.87 -1.18
C GLY A 247 20.82 -15.77 -0.29
N GLU A 248 20.61 -14.56 -0.81
CA GLU A 248 20.04 -13.45 -0.06
C GLU A 248 18.52 -13.60 0.10
N THR A 249 18.02 -13.23 1.26
CA THR A 249 16.59 -13.01 1.53
C THR A 249 16.34 -11.56 1.91
N LYS A 250 15.40 -10.90 1.23
CA LYS A 250 14.91 -9.56 1.54
C LYS A 250 13.50 -9.61 2.11
N SER A 251 13.27 -8.81 3.14
CA SER A 251 11.95 -8.63 3.74
C SER A 251 11.29 -7.37 3.20
N ILE A 252 10.03 -7.47 2.83
CA ILE A 252 9.21 -6.34 2.36
C ILE A 252 7.92 -6.34 3.16
N ARG A 253 7.44 -5.15 3.52
CA ARG A 253 6.13 -4.98 4.17
C ARG A 253 5.30 -3.96 3.43
N GLY A 254 3.99 -4.17 3.41
CA GLY A 254 3.03 -3.25 2.81
C GLY A 254 1.73 -3.19 3.57
N LYS A 255 0.98 -2.12 3.32
CA LYS A 255 -0.32 -1.86 3.92
C LYS A 255 -1.26 -1.26 2.88
N ILE A 256 -2.51 -1.69 2.93
CA ILE A 256 -3.66 -0.94 2.41
C ILE A 256 -4.49 -0.49 3.62
N TYR A 257 -4.89 0.77 3.64
CA TYR A 257 -5.73 1.39 4.65
C TYR A 257 -7.09 1.77 4.07
N LEU A 258 -8.15 1.49 4.82
CA LEU A 258 -9.54 1.81 4.49
C LEU A 258 -10.20 2.47 5.70
N LEU A 259 -10.19 3.80 5.75
CA LEU A 259 -10.56 4.55 6.94
C LEU A 259 -11.67 5.57 6.60
N PRO A 260 -12.41 6.08 7.61
CA PRO A 260 -13.11 7.34 7.44
C PRO A 260 -12.16 8.43 6.92
N ASN A 261 -12.70 9.47 6.28
CA ASN A 261 -11.92 10.60 5.77
C ASN A 261 -11.29 11.42 6.93
N ASP A 262 -10.22 10.89 7.50
CA ASP A 262 -9.43 11.42 8.61
C ASP A 262 -7.94 11.25 8.27
N VAL A 263 -7.39 12.27 7.61
CA VAL A 263 -5.99 12.30 7.16
C VAL A 263 -5.01 12.24 8.34
N PRO A 264 -5.21 12.97 9.46
CA PRO A 264 -4.38 12.80 10.65
C PRO A 264 -4.36 11.37 11.19
N ALA A 265 -5.51 10.68 11.23
CA ALA A 265 -5.55 9.27 11.66
C ALA A 265 -4.77 8.34 10.71
N LEU A 266 -4.87 8.57 9.40
CA LEU A 266 -4.06 7.86 8.40
C LEU A 266 -2.56 8.05 8.64
N LEU A 267 -2.11 9.29 8.81
CA LEU A 267 -0.69 9.59 9.03
C LEU A 267 -0.16 8.96 10.32
N ASN A 268 -0.91 9.05 11.42
CA ASN A 268 -0.52 8.43 12.69
C ASN A 268 -0.35 6.91 12.56
N ARG A 269 -1.22 6.23 11.80
CA ARG A 269 -1.10 4.78 11.55
C ARG A 269 0.10 4.48 10.66
N TYR A 270 0.26 5.25 9.60
CA TYR A 270 1.38 5.10 8.68
C TYR A 270 2.74 5.26 9.37
N GLU A 271 2.92 6.30 10.18
CA GLU A 271 4.16 6.55 10.93
C GLU A 271 4.51 5.42 11.89
N ARG A 272 3.50 4.79 12.50
CA ARG A 272 3.69 3.62 13.36
C ARG A 272 4.10 2.38 12.55
N ASP A 273 3.52 2.18 11.38
CA ASP A 273 3.74 0.99 10.56
C ASP A 273 5.04 1.10 9.71
N PHE A 274 5.48 2.33 9.43
CA PHE A 274 6.67 2.67 8.62
C PHE A 274 7.51 3.80 9.26
N PRO A 275 8.07 3.60 10.47
CA PRO A 275 8.79 4.64 11.20
C PRO A 275 10.07 5.11 10.49
N GLU A 276 10.64 4.30 9.60
CA GLU A 276 11.80 4.66 8.76
C GLU A 276 11.51 5.65 7.63
N HIS A 277 10.24 5.95 7.35
CA HIS A 277 9.85 6.92 6.32
C HIS A 277 9.75 8.37 6.82
N GLN A 278 10.23 8.66 8.03
CA GLN A 278 10.28 10.01 8.62
C GLN A 278 11.60 10.73 8.35
#